data_AF-A0A9J6CU89-F1
#
_entry.id   AF-A0A9J6CU89-F1
#
_cell.length_a   1.000
_cell.length_b   1.000
_cell.length_c   1.000
_cell.angle_alpha   90.00
_cell.angle_beta   90.00
_cell.angle_gamma   90.00
#
_symmetry.space_group_name_H-M   'P 1'
#
loop_
_entity.id
_entity.type
_entity.pdbx_description
1 polymer ?
#
loop_
_entity_poly.entity_id
_entity_poly.type
_entity_poly.pdbx_seq_one_letter_code
_entity_poly.pdbx_strand_id
1 'polypeptide(L)'
;MFGSISFQTPTSRSTTSGNDQQGASRNVLGGAHAASEQSPASFAVECSQCLAETPFGEIIDLLWCGHFLCRECVQRTAVNTVARFVHCPVVQEGGSQCGSYIQESALKSVLSVQEWARRKELLQRQSGRSMYASRGLPGKPGVYDSDEYY
;
A
#
# COMPACT_ATOMS: atom_id res chain seq x y z
N MET A 1 11.58 -25.47 -31.72
CA MET A 1 10.34 -26.27 -31.77
C MET A 1 9.23 -25.38 -31.26
N PHE A 2 8.41 -24.86 -32.17
CA PHE A 2 7.31 -23.94 -31.87
C PHE A 2 6.04 -24.77 -31.61
N GLY A 3 5.43 -24.60 -30.44
CA GLY A 3 4.17 -25.25 -30.08
C GLY A 3 2.98 -24.35 -30.42
N SER A 4 2.16 -24.81 -31.35
CA SER A 4 0.98 -24.13 -31.89
C SER A 4 -0.30 -24.48 -31.10
N ILE A 5 -1.07 -23.43 -30.77
CA ILE A 5 -2.54 -23.26 -30.63
C ILE A 5 -3.46 -24.45 -30.27
N SER A 6 -4.48 -24.19 -29.41
CA SER A 6 -5.91 -24.16 -29.83
C SER A 6 -6.86 -23.75 -28.70
N PHE A 7 -7.71 -22.75 -28.99
CA PHE A 7 -8.91 -22.35 -28.24
C PHE A 7 -10.09 -23.25 -28.63
N GLN A 8 -10.96 -23.60 -27.68
CA GLN A 8 -12.28 -24.20 -27.93
C GLN A 8 -13.34 -23.64 -26.96
N THR A 9 -14.27 -22.84 -27.48
CA THR A 9 -15.71 -22.81 -27.13
C THR A 9 -16.44 -23.34 -28.37
N PRO A 10 -17.75 -23.72 -28.41
CA PRO A 10 -18.88 -23.38 -27.51
C PRO A 10 -19.85 -24.56 -27.23
N THR A 11 -20.93 -24.37 -26.44
CA THR A 11 -22.25 -24.93 -26.81
C THR A 11 -23.41 -24.22 -26.11
N SER A 12 -24.27 -23.61 -26.93
CA SER A 12 -25.60 -23.11 -26.60
C SER A 12 -26.55 -24.28 -26.32
N ARG A 13 -27.48 -24.15 -25.37
CA ARG A 13 -28.61 -25.07 -25.22
C ARG A 13 -29.92 -24.27 -25.18
N SER A 14 -30.66 -24.40 -26.27
CA SER A 14 -32.03 -23.92 -26.45
C SER A 14 -32.99 -25.04 -26.04
N THR A 15 -34.00 -24.72 -25.23
CA THR A 15 -35.19 -25.57 -25.07
C THR A 15 -36.44 -24.69 -25.05
N THR A 16 -37.29 -24.94 -26.04
CA THR A 16 -38.64 -24.43 -26.28
C THR A 16 -39.70 -25.12 -25.44
N SER A 17 -40.69 -24.36 -24.95
CA SER A 17 -42.10 -24.72 -24.66
C SER A 17 -42.68 -23.52 -23.88
N GLY A 18 -43.63 -22.72 -24.36
CA GLY A 18 -44.86 -23.06 -25.07
C GLY A 18 -46.03 -22.87 -24.11
N ASN A 19 -46.65 -21.68 -24.08
CA ASN A 19 -48.07 -21.56 -23.71
C ASN A 19 -48.64 -20.19 -24.12
N ASP A 20 -49.52 -20.23 -25.13
CA ASP A 20 -50.47 -19.19 -25.53
C ASP A 20 -51.63 -19.16 -24.54
N GLN A 21 -51.91 -18.01 -23.90
CA GLN A 21 -53.26 -17.65 -23.46
C GLN A 21 -53.49 -16.14 -23.58
N GLN A 22 -54.70 -15.82 -24.03
CA GLN A 22 -55.16 -14.59 -24.65
C GLN A 22 -55.51 -13.48 -23.64
N GLY A 23 -55.37 -12.24 -24.10
CA GLY A 23 -56.42 -11.21 -24.00
C GLY A 23 -56.60 -10.48 -22.65
N ALA A 24 -56.26 -9.18 -22.64
CA ALA A 24 -57.20 -8.09 -22.32
C ALA A 24 -56.47 -6.75 -22.18
N SER A 25 -56.93 -5.76 -22.94
CA SER A 25 -56.64 -4.34 -22.76
C SER A 25 -56.87 -3.86 -21.33
N ARG A 26 -55.95 -3.05 -20.78
CA ARG A 26 -56.20 -1.67 -20.33
C ARG A 26 -55.02 -1.01 -19.59
N ASN A 27 -54.92 0.29 -19.85
CA ASN A 27 -54.32 1.36 -19.04
C ASN A 27 -52.79 1.44 -18.92
N VAL A 28 -52.26 2.21 -19.87
CA VAL A 28 -51.20 3.19 -19.71
C VAL A 28 -51.38 4.01 -18.43
N LEU A 29 -50.24 4.38 -17.83
CA LEU A 29 -50.01 5.34 -16.73
C LEU A 29 -49.82 4.73 -15.35
N GLY A 30 -48.55 4.52 -15.00
CA GLY A 30 -48.10 4.54 -13.61
C GLY A 30 -47.04 3.51 -13.30
N GLY A 31 -45.83 3.97 -12.99
CA GLY A 31 -44.94 3.26 -12.10
C GLY A 31 -43.63 2.77 -12.70
N ALA A 32 -42.57 3.07 -11.95
CA ALA A 32 -41.21 2.61 -12.10
C ALA A 32 -40.51 3.10 -13.37
N HIS A 33 -39.99 4.32 -13.27
CA HIS A 33 -38.61 4.52 -13.67
C HIS A 33 -37.82 3.33 -13.13
N ALA A 34 -37.45 2.41 -14.03
CA ALA A 34 -36.36 1.50 -13.78
C ALA A 34 -35.15 2.40 -13.50
N ALA A 35 -34.98 2.74 -12.23
CA ALA A 35 -33.69 3.09 -11.70
C ALA A 35 -32.86 1.85 -12.01
N SER A 36 -32.18 1.89 -13.15
CA SER A 36 -30.94 1.15 -13.31
C SER A 36 -30.14 1.53 -12.09
N GLU A 37 -30.16 0.66 -11.08
CA GLU A 37 -29.15 0.59 -10.05
C GLU A 37 -27.84 0.31 -10.79
N GLN A 38 -27.30 1.37 -11.39
CA GLN A 38 -25.89 1.50 -11.62
C GLN A 38 -25.31 1.52 -10.21
N SER A 39 -25.09 0.31 -9.68
CA SER A 39 -24.13 0.09 -8.61
C SER A 39 -22.93 0.97 -8.95
N PRO A 40 -22.55 1.91 -8.07
CA PRO A 40 -21.44 2.80 -8.39
C PRO A 40 -20.30 1.87 -8.75
N ALA A 41 -19.86 1.92 -10.01
CA ALA A 41 -18.78 1.10 -10.50
C ALA A 41 -17.68 1.23 -9.46
N SER A 42 -17.44 0.16 -8.70
CA SER A 42 -16.47 0.19 -7.63
C SER A 42 -15.14 0.40 -8.34
N PHE A 43 -14.68 1.64 -8.40
CA PHE A 43 -13.42 1.99 -9.03
C PHE A 43 -12.35 1.31 -8.18
N ALA A 44 -11.97 0.11 -8.58
CA ALA A 44 -10.87 -0.63 -7.99
C ALA A 44 -9.62 -0.29 -8.77
N VAL A 45 -8.51 -0.12 -8.04
CA VAL A 45 -7.19 0.14 -8.59
C VAL A 45 -6.26 -0.94 -8.07
N GLU A 46 -5.35 -1.39 -8.92
CA GLU A 46 -4.38 -2.41 -8.59
C GLU A 46 -3.27 -1.85 -7.70
N CYS A 47 -2.94 -2.57 -6.62
CA CYS A 47 -1.80 -2.25 -5.77
C CYS A 47 -0.48 -2.60 -6.47
N SER A 48 0.43 -1.63 -6.62
CA SER A 48 1.73 -1.82 -7.27
C SER A 48 2.67 -2.81 -6.55
N GLN A 49 2.37 -3.21 -5.31
CA GLN A 49 3.20 -4.14 -4.54
C GLN A 49 2.69 -5.59 -4.58
N CYS A 50 1.39 -5.79 -4.38
CA CYS A 50 0.79 -7.13 -4.28
C CYS A 50 -0.08 -7.49 -5.48
N LEU A 51 -0.28 -6.57 -6.42
CA LEU A 51 -1.12 -6.73 -7.61
C LEU A 51 -2.58 -7.08 -7.28
N ALA A 52 -3.02 -6.78 -6.06
CA ALA A 52 -4.40 -7.00 -5.66
C ALA A 52 -5.26 -5.80 -6.06
N GLU A 53 -6.45 -6.08 -6.60
CA GLU A 53 -7.48 -5.06 -6.82
C GLU A 53 -7.98 -4.53 -5.48
N THR A 54 -7.84 -3.22 -5.28
CA THR A 54 -8.18 -2.54 -4.04
C THR A 54 -9.16 -1.41 -4.33
N PRO A 55 -10.22 -1.20 -3.54
CA PRO A 55 -11.12 -0.06 -3.71
C PRO A 55 -10.35 1.26 -3.69
N PHE A 56 -10.73 2.24 -4.52
CA PHE A 56 -10.04 3.53 -4.57
C PHE A 56 -9.92 4.23 -3.20
N GLY A 57 -10.91 4.05 -2.32
CA GLY A 57 -10.90 4.60 -0.96
C GLY A 57 -9.89 3.95 0.00
N GLU A 58 -9.32 2.80 -0.37
CA GLU A 58 -8.31 2.06 0.39
C GLU A 58 -6.94 2.04 -0.31
N ILE A 59 -6.81 2.77 -1.41
CA ILE A 59 -5.53 3.00 -2.05
C ILE A 59 -4.88 4.25 -1.45
N ILE A 60 -3.60 4.11 -1.14
CA ILE A 60 -2.71 5.17 -0.72
C ILE A 60 -1.87 5.56 -1.92
N ASP A 61 -2.03 6.80 -2.37
CA ASP A 61 -1.19 7.42 -3.39
C ASP A 61 0.10 7.97 -2.76
N LEU A 62 1.23 7.47 -3.26
CA LEU A 62 2.55 7.99 -2.92
C LEU A 62 2.94 9.11 -3.90
N LEU A 63 2.54 10.35 -3.59
CA LEU A 63 2.75 11.54 -4.45
C LEU A 63 4.16 11.68 -5.04
N TRP A 64 5.21 11.21 -4.34
CA TRP A 64 6.60 11.37 -4.77
C TRP A 64 7.08 10.32 -5.78
N CYS A 65 6.45 9.14 -5.84
CA CYS A 65 6.80 8.10 -6.81
C CYS A 65 5.64 7.64 -7.69
N GLY A 66 4.42 8.07 -7.41
CA GLY A 66 3.22 7.71 -8.17
C GLY A 66 2.80 6.24 -8.03
N HIS A 67 3.34 5.51 -7.03
CA HIS A 67 2.93 4.14 -6.78
C HIS A 67 1.66 4.10 -5.92
N PHE A 68 0.71 3.27 -6.34
CA PHE A 68 -0.55 3.04 -5.63
C PHE A 68 -0.40 1.81 -4.74
N LEU A 69 -0.58 1.98 -3.43
CA LEU A 69 -0.45 0.87 -2.48
C LEU A 69 -1.73 0.68 -1.68
N CYS A 70 -2.14 -0.56 -1.49
CA CYS A 70 -3.21 -0.87 -0.56
C CYS A 70 -2.76 -0.57 0.88
N ARG A 71 -3.73 -0.25 1.76
CA ARG A 71 -3.48 0.03 3.19
C ARG A 71 -2.66 -1.07 3.84
N GLU A 72 -2.94 -2.34 3.56
CA GLU A 72 -2.22 -3.46 4.16
C GLU A 72 -0.73 -3.48 3.80
N CYS A 73 -0.38 -3.21 2.54
CA CYS A 73 1.02 -3.16 2.11
C CYS A 73 1.77 -2.02 2.78
N VAL A 74 1.14 -0.84 2.91
CA VAL A 74 1.71 0.29 3.63
C VAL A 74 1.89 -0.03 5.11
N GLN A 75 0.87 -0.61 5.75
CA GLN A 75 0.88 -0.99 7.17
C GLN A 75 2.03 -1.96 7.46
N ARG A 76 2.09 -3.05 6.69
CA ARG A 76 3.11 -4.09 6.85
C ARG A 76 4.52 -3.52 6.69
N THR A 77 4.71 -2.69 5.68
CA THR A 77 6.01 -2.03 5.44
C THR A 77 6.38 -1.13 6.61
N ALA A 78 5.43 -0.34 7.11
CA ALA A 78 5.66 0.61 8.19
C ALA A 78 5.91 -0.05 9.55
N VAL A 79 5.25 -1.17 9.86
CA VAL A 79 5.44 -1.94 11.10
C VAL A 79 6.78 -2.68 11.09
N ASN A 80 7.21 -3.19 9.94
CA ASN A 80 8.47 -3.92 9.81
C ASN A 80 9.70 -2.99 9.68
N THR A 81 9.50 -1.71 9.38
CA THR A 81 10.60 -0.76 9.20
C THR A 81 11.00 -0.09 10.51
N VAL A 82 12.19 -0.42 11.02
CA VAL A 82 12.81 0.22 12.19
C VAL A 82 13.46 1.57 11.88
N ALA A 83 13.68 1.88 10.60
CA ALA A 83 14.27 3.14 10.16
C ALA A 83 13.33 4.32 10.38
N ARG A 84 13.92 5.52 10.52
CA ARG A 84 13.18 6.78 10.67
C ARG A 84 12.19 7.02 9.54
N PHE A 85 12.62 6.79 8.31
CA PHE A 85 11.80 6.91 7.12
C PHE A 85 11.38 5.53 6.63
N VAL A 86 10.14 5.39 6.18
CA VAL A 86 9.64 4.17 5.54
C VAL A 86 9.80 4.33 4.04
N HIS A 87 10.55 3.45 3.40
CA HIS A 87 10.67 3.45 1.94
C HIS A 87 9.43 2.85 1.29
N CYS A 88 9.17 3.27 0.06
CA CYS A 88 8.22 2.58 -0.80
C CYS A 88 8.67 1.10 -0.96
N PRO A 89 7.78 0.12 -0.75
CA PRO A 89 8.11 -1.29 -0.88
C PRO A 89 8.23 -1.75 -2.34
N VAL A 90 7.73 -0.95 -3.31
CA VAL A 90 7.68 -1.34 -4.73
C VAL A 90 9.09 -1.51 -5.29
N VAL A 91 9.27 -2.62 -5.99
CA VAL A 91 10.47 -2.92 -6.78
C VAL A 91 10.20 -2.47 -8.21
N GLN A 92 11.07 -1.62 -8.74
CA GLN A 92 10.94 -1.08 -10.10
C GLN A 92 11.41 -2.11 -11.13
N GLU A 93 11.09 -1.84 -12.40
CA GLU A 93 11.62 -2.60 -13.54
C GLU A 93 13.16 -2.59 -13.50
N GLY A 94 13.77 -3.78 -13.40
CA GLY A 94 15.21 -3.93 -13.17
C GLY A 94 15.60 -4.36 -11.76
N GLY A 95 14.63 -4.55 -10.85
CA GLY A 95 14.85 -5.20 -9.56
C GLY A 95 15.33 -4.27 -8.43
N SER A 96 15.52 -2.98 -8.70
CA SER A 96 15.87 -2.00 -7.67
C SER A 96 14.64 -1.53 -6.89
N GLN A 97 14.78 -1.39 -5.58
CA GLN A 97 13.73 -0.81 -4.73
C GLN A 97 13.48 0.67 -5.08
N CYS A 98 12.22 1.10 -5.03
CA CYS A 98 11.85 2.50 -5.16
C CYS A 98 12.54 3.35 -4.06
N GLY A 99 13.23 4.42 -4.47
CA GLY A 99 13.99 5.28 -3.56
C GLY A 99 13.14 6.27 -2.75
N SER A 100 11.86 6.43 -3.08
CA SER A 100 10.96 7.38 -2.42
C SER A 100 10.47 6.89 -1.07
N TYR A 101 10.01 7.83 -0.23
CA TYR A 101 9.52 7.56 1.11
C TYR A 101 8.00 7.66 1.20
N ILE A 102 7.41 6.85 2.07
CA ILE A 102 6.01 6.95 2.46
C ILE A 102 5.84 8.16 3.38
N GLN A 103 4.90 9.04 3.04
CA GLN A 103 4.62 10.26 3.78
C GLN A 103 4.04 9.96 5.16
N GLU A 104 4.33 10.82 6.14
CA GLU A 104 3.84 10.65 7.51
C GLU A 104 2.31 10.67 7.60
N SER A 105 1.65 11.47 6.78
CA SER A 105 0.18 11.52 6.66
C SER A 105 -0.40 10.16 6.25
N ALA A 106 0.20 9.50 5.25
CA ALA A 106 -0.18 8.17 4.80
C ALA A 106 0.09 7.11 5.88
N LEU A 107 1.19 7.22 6.61
CA LEU A 107 1.45 6.31 7.73
C LEU A 107 0.41 6.47 8.85
N LYS A 108 0.01 7.71 9.17
CA LYS A 108 -1.02 8.00 10.19
C LYS A 108 -2.41 7.51 9.80
N SER A 109 -2.76 7.51 8.52
CA SER A 109 -4.08 7.05 8.06
C SER A 109 -4.21 5.53 8.05
N VAL A 110 -3.08 4.82 7.99
CA VAL A 110 -3.03 3.36 7.88
C VAL A 110 -2.73 2.70 9.23
N LEU A 111 -1.83 3.25 10.02
CA LEU A 111 -1.43 2.65 11.30
C LEU A 111 -2.47 2.91 12.38
N SER A 112 -2.69 1.89 13.21
CA SER A 112 -3.43 2.06 14.46
C SER A 112 -2.70 3.01 15.41
N VAL A 113 -3.44 3.54 16.39
CA VAL A 113 -2.89 4.44 17.42
C VAL A 113 -1.69 3.81 18.15
N GLN A 114 -1.75 2.51 18.43
CA GLN A 114 -0.68 1.78 19.12
C GLN A 114 0.57 1.62 18.24
N GLU A 115 0.40 1.24 16.97
CA GLU A 115 1.51 1.11 16.02
C GLU A 115 2.18 2.46 15.76
N TRP A 116 1.38 3.52 15.64
CA TRP A 116 1.88 4.88 15.49
C TRP A 116 2.66 5.35 16.73
N ALA A 117 2.17 5.06 17.94
CA ALA A 117 2.87 5.37 19.18
C ALA A 117 4.22 4.64 19.27
N ARG A 118 4.25 3.34 18.95
CA ARG A 118 5.49 2.54 18.91
C ARG A 118 6.49 3.13 17.91
N ARG A 119 6.02 3.56 16.74
CA ARG A 119 6.86 4.21 15.74
C ARG A 119 7.45 5.53 16.25
N LYS A 120 6.65 6.37 16.90
CA LYS A 120 7.14 7.63 17.51
C LYS A 120 8.21 7.39 18.57
N GLU A 121 8.07 6.35 19.38
CA GLU A 121 9.09 5.99 20.38
C GLU A 121 10.43 5.63 19.72
N LEU A 122 10.41 4.83 18.64
CA LEU A 122 11.62 4.52 17.87
C LEU A 122 12.28 5.79 17.32
N LEU A 123 11.48 6.74 16.82
CA LEU A 123 11.98 8.03 16.31
C LEU A 123 12.64 8.86 17.42
N GLN A 124 12.03 8.93 18.60
CA GLN A 124 12.58 9.66 19.75
C GLN A 124 13.92 9.07 20.22
N ARG A 125 14.01 7.74 20.28
CA ARG A 125 15.26 7.03 20.63
C ARG A 125 16.37 7.29 19.62
N GLN A 126 16.04 7.40 18.34
CA GLN A 126 17.02 7.73 17.30
C GLN A 126 17.46 9.19 17.36
N SER A 127 16.57 10.14 17.67
CA SER A 127 16.95 11.54 17.87
C SER A 127 17.76 11.79 19.14
N GLY A 128 17.55 10.99 20.19
CA GLY A 128 18.28 11.10 21.46
C GLY A 128 19.65 10.41 21.47
N ARG A 129 20.03 9.69 20.40
CA ARG A 129 21.31 8.96 20.33
C ARG A 129 22.52 9.85 20.02
N SER A 130 22.31 11.15 19.91
CA SER A 130 23.35 12.16 19.74
C SER A 130 23.47 12.99 21.02
N MET A 131 24.41 12.62 21.91
CA MET A 131 25.21 13.63 22.65
C MET A 131 26.36 13.07 23.53
N TYR A 132 26.48 11.77 23.82
CA TYR A 132 27.57 11.29 24.72
C TYR A 132 28.21 9.92 24.40
N ALA A 133 28.08 9.40 23.17
CA ALA A 133 28.82 8.20 22.75
C ALA A 133 30.34 8.44 22.51
N SER A 134 30.93 9.45 23.17
CA SER A 134 32.37 9.79 23.09
C SER A 134 33.03 9.96 24.47
N ARG A 135 32.39 9.61 25.59
CA ARG A 135 33.05 9.63 26.90
C ARG A 135 33.18 8.22 27.46
N GLY A 136 34.37 7.65 27.31
CA GLY A 136 34.73 6.42 28.02
C GLY A 136 35.90 5.60 27.48
N LEU A 137 36.93 6.19 26.85
CA LEU A 137 38.26 5.54 26.91
C LEU A 137 38.88 5.91 28.26
N PRO A 138 39.23 4.93 29.12
CA PRO A 138 39.93 5.20 30.37
C PRO A 138 41.30 5.83 30.05
N GLY A 139 41.61 6.91 30.75
CA GLY A 139 42.78 7.74 30.52
C GLY A 139 44.08 6.95 30.54
N LYS A 140 44.95 7.23 29.57
CA LYS A 140 46.37 7.17 29.83
C LYS A 140 46.75 8.49 30.52
N PRO A 141 47.37 8.47 31.71
CA PRO A 141 48.07 9.65 32.20
C PRO A 141 49.24 9.90 31.24
N GLY A 142 49.06 10.85 30.32
CA GLY A 142 50.16 11.46 29.60
C GLY A 142 50.94 12.27 30.62
N VAL A 143 52.01 11.65 31.13
CA VAL A 143 53.02 12.30 31.95
C VAL A 143 53.44 13.58 31.24
N TYR A 144 53.27 14.69 31.96
CA TYR A 144 53.81 15.98 31.58
C TYR A 144 55.32 15.87 31.80
N ASP A 145 56.08 15.60 30.73
CA ASP A 145 57.54 15.67 30.78
C ASP A 145 57.92 17.14 30.57
N SER A 146 58.01 17.84 31.69
CA SER A 146 58.69 19.12 31.81
C SER A 146 59.79 18.87 32.83
N ASP A 147 60.99 18.53 32.36
CA ASP A 147 62.28 18.91 32.98
C ASP A 147 63.45 18.13 32.35
N GLU A 148 64.11 18.74 31.37
CA GLU A 148 65.58 18.66 31.08
C GLU A 148 65.83 19.78 30.04
N TYR A 149 66.40 20.96 30.33
CA TYR A 149 67.67 21.28 31.00
C TYR A 149 68.84 20.45 30.48
N TYR A 150 69.31 20.74 29.26
CA TYR A 150 70.64 21.34 28.96
C TYR A 150 70.85 21.54 27.45
#